data_AF-A0A241WDL6-F1
#
_entry.id   AF-A0A241WDL6-F1
#
_cell.length_a   1.000
_cell.length_b   1.000
_cell.length_c   1.000
_cell.angle_alpha   90.00
_cell.angle_beta   90.00
_cell.angle_gamma   90.00
#
_symmetry.space_group_name_H-M   'P 1'
#
loop_
_entity.id
_entity.type
_entity.pdbx_description
1 polymer ?
#
loop_
_entity_poly.entity_id
_entity_poly.type
_entity_poly.pdbx_seq_one_letter_code
_entity_poly.pdbx_strand_id
1 'polypeptide(L)'
;MIENVCVNFKTIVLMSSLGMLLHGCATVGKLGSESWGSYDSAQELIDKKNLNEANGRGKDYVYAWGRKQGNAEPQSLYPRKYLSNYCSDQKGNFSLLFKSNFSLVKDARDRSTLASKANVKQGIGAYQCVQKDGKRWIVSIEPVSESASAQYAGAREVTLKTDLMGAEEARKFYRNNSNTAANNSSKKSAPVPAKSAASAKAAVKEVEEKKEAPAAEPARAATVSLTPQQQQMKFYVDARRDINSGRNLNNACNNAQRAYNYGKLQGTEGTRVYTESGMLVARCLTSISTYSTRFPNAKGQAQRVLQNLSKNYNHAGAKRMLSQMK
;
A
#
# COMPACT_ATOMS: atom_id res chain seq x y z
N MET A 1 35.21 -27.42 48.24
CA MET A 1 34.10 -27.74 49.17
C MET A 1 32.80 -27.60 48.41
N ILE A 2 31.97 -28.64 48.46
CA ILE A 2 30.55 -28.57 48.14
C ILE A 2 29.86 -28.34 49.48
N GLU A 3 28.90 -27.42 49.58
CA GLU A 3 27.72 -27.61 50.42
C GLU A 3 26.57 -26.67 50.02
N ASN A 4 25.35 -27.22 50.04
CA ASN A 4 24.10 -26.53 49.71
C ASN A 4 23.57 -25.79 50.94
N VAL A 5 22.86 -24.67 50.73
CA VAL A 5 21.75 -24.27 51.62
C VAL A 5 20.54 -23.84 50.79
N CYS A 6 19.35 -24.22 51.26
CA CYS A 6 18.12 -24.31 50.48
C CYS A 6 17.36 -22.98 50.25
N VAL A 7 16.48 -23.03 49.25
CA VAL A 7 15.40 -22.05 49.01
C VAL A 7 14.47 -21.94 50.23
N ASN A 8 14.17 -20.72 50.67
CA ASN A 8 13.09 -20.47 51.63
C ASN A 8 11.84 -19.93 50.91
N PHE A 9 10.82 -20.78 50.81
CA PHE A 9 9.58 -20.51 50.07
C PHE A 9 8.47 -20.02 51.00
N LYS A 10 8.60 -18.79 51.52
CA LYS A 10 7.52 -18.03 52.18
C LYS A 10 7.98 -16.60 52.49
N THR A 11 7.46 -15.61 51.77
CA THR A 11 7.12 -14.25 52.25
C THR A 11 6.48 -13.43 51.11
N ILE A 12 5.17 -13.20 51.27
CA ILE A 12 4.39 -12.05 50.80
C ILE A 12 4.19 -11.85 49.28
N VAL A 13 2.97 -12.20 48.86
CA VAL A 13 2.22 -11.56 47.78
C VAL A 13 1.73 -10.18 48.25
N LEU A 14 1.91 -9.11 47.47
CA LEU A 14 1.19 -7.84 47.61
C LEU A 14 1.19 -7.06 46.27
N MET A 15 0.00 -6.61 45.83
CA MET A 15 -0.27 -5.61 44.79
C MET A 15 0.32 -5.89 43.38
N SER A 16 -0.36 -6.48 42.41
CA SER A 16 -1.59 -6.00 41.73
C SER A 16 -1.69 -4.48 41.53
N SER A 17 -1.28 -3.98 40.37
CA SER A 17 -2.18 -3.22 39.45
C SER A 17 -1.45 -2.64 38.20
N LEU A 18 -2.25 -2.43 37.14
CA LEU A 18 -2.03 -1.64 35.93
C LEU A 18 -0.85 -2.00 35.00
N GLY A 19 -1.17 -2.19 33.70
CA GLY A 19 -0.17 -1.98 32.64
C GLY A 19 -0.07 -3.01 31.52
N MET A 20 -1.10 -3.80 31.19
CA MET A 20 -1.09 -4.56 29.93
C MET A 20 -1.26 -3.63 28.72
N LEU A 21 -0.17 -2.96 28.34
CA LEU A 21 -0.04 -2.35 27.02
C LEU A 21 0.04 -3.47 25.99
N LEU A 22 -1.10 -3.74 25.35
CA LEU A 22 -1.22 -4.57 24.15
C LEU A 22 -0.42 -3.92 23.01
N HIS A 23 0.89 -4.18 23.00
CA HIS A 23 1.76 -3.88 21.87
C HIS A 23 1.40 -4.84 20.74
N GLY A 24 0.38 -4.46 19.96
CA GLY A 24 0.05 -5.11 18.70
C GLY A 24 1.22 -4.94 17.74
N CYS A 25 2.14 -5.91 17.73
CA CYS A 25 3.20 -6.02 16.73
C CYS A 25 2.57 -6.33 15.37
N ALA A 26 2.07 -5.29 14.70
CA ALA A 26 1.72 -5.33 13.30
C ALA A 26 3.00 -5.57 12.49
N THR A 27 3.27 -6.85 12.19
CA THR A 27 4.26 -7.26 11.21
C THR A 27 3.81 -6.78 9.83
N VAL A 28 4.17 -5.55 9.49
CA VAL A 28 3.90 -4.96 8.18
C VAL A 28 4.60 -5.83 7.13
N GLY A 29 3.78 -6.56 6.37
CA GLY A 29 4.25 -7.47 5.34
C GLY A 29 5.18 -6.78 4.35
N LYS A 30 6.37 -7.34 4.19
CA LYS A 30 7.40 -6.94 3.24
C LYS A 30 6.80 -6.92 1.83
N LEU A 31 6.62 -5.74 1.24
CA LEU A 31 5.95 -5.54 -0.06
C LEU A 31 6.77 -6.05 -1.24
N GLY A 32 6.86 -7.37 -1.37
CA GLY A 32 7.59 -8.06 -2.42
C GLY A 32 6.74 -9.12 -3.12
N SER A 33 6.59 -8.98 -4.44
CA SER A 33 6.17 -10.05 -5.37
C SER A 33 4.89 -10.84 -5.05
N GLU A 34 3.96 -10.28 -4.28
CA GLU A 34 2.67 -10.92 -4.06
C GLU A 34 1.85 -10.94 -5.35
N SER A 35 1.22 -12.08 -5.62
CA SER A 35 0.27 -12.25 -6.70
C SER A 35 -1.06 -11.66 -6.23
N TRP A 36 -1.47 -10.51 -6.78
CA TRP A 36 -2.73 -9.88 -6.37
C TRP A 36 -3.95 -10.62 -6.95
N GLY A 37 -3.73 -11.55 -7.89
CA GLY A 37 -4.72 -12.54 -8.33
C GLY A 37 -5.10 -13.62 -7.30
N SER A 38 -4.57 -13.60 -6.07
CA SER A 38 -5.03 -14.46 -4.96
C SER A 38 -6.10 -13.81 -4.07
N TYR A 39 -6.70 -12.71 -4.54
CA TYR A 39 -7.79 -12.00 -3.86
C TYR A 39 -9.02 -11.99 -4.78
N ASP A 40 -10.08 -12.66 -4.34
CA ASP A 40 -11.36 -12.80 -5.03
C ASP A 40 -12.12 -11.46 -5.10
N SER A 41 -11.86 -10.56 -4.15
CA SER A 41 -12.46 -9.22 -4.12
C SER A 41 -11.54 -8.15 -3.52
N ALA A 42 -11.89 -6.88 -3.78
CA ALA A 42 -11.25 -5.74 -3.12
C ALA A 42 -11.53 -5.69 -1.60
N GLN A 43 -12.63 -6.28 -1.13
CA GLN A 43 -12.92 -6.38 0.31
C GLN A 43 -11.96 -7.37 0.99
N GLU A 44 -11.82 -8.56 0.40
CA GLU A 44 -10.90 -9.57 0.89
C GLU A 44 -9.44 -9.06 0.90
N LEU A 45 -9.07 -8.20 -0.07
CA LEU A 45 -7.80 -7.49 -0.05
C LEU A 45 -7.68 -6.55 1.17
N ILE A 46 -8.70 -5.73 1.44
CA ILE A 46 -8.74 -4.81 2.60
C ILE A 46 -8.53 -5.60 3.89
N ASP A 47 -9.22 -6.74 4.03
CA ASP A 47 -9.18 -7.58 5.22
C ASP A 47 -7.84 -8.31 5.36
N LYS A 48 -7.41 -9.08 4.34
CA LYS A 48 -6.14 -9.83 4.37
C LYS A 48 -4.89 -8.94 4.41
N LYS A 49 -4.99 -7.68 3.96
CA LYS A 49 -3.91 -6.68 4.12
C LYS A 49 -3.98 -5.89 5.40
N ASN A 50 -5.01 -6.09 6.22
CA ASN A 50 -5.28 -5.31 7.43
C ASN A 50 -5.19 -3.81 7.11
N LEU A 51 -5.98 -3.36 6.11
CA LEU A 51 -6.08 -1.93 5.76
C LEU A 51 -6.96 -1.12 6.72
N ASN A 52 -7.74 -1.84 7.53
CA ASN A 52 -8.45 -1.38 8.71
C ASN A 52 -7.95 -2.18 9.92
N GLU A 53 -8.40 -1.82 11.13
CA GLU A 53 -8.34 -2.70 12.30
C GLU A 53 -9.32 -3.89 12.14
N ALA A 54 -9.08 -4.98 12.88
CA ALA A 54 -9.94 -6.19 12.84
C ALA A 54 -11.40 -5.94 13.27
N ASN A 55 -11.67 -4.82 13.93
CA ASN A 55 -13.00 -4.35 14.34
C ASN A 55 -13.68 -3.45 13.28
N GLY A 56 -13.08 -3.28 12.09
CA GLY A 56 -13.57 -2.42 11.00
C GLY A 56 -13.32 -0.92 11.19
N ARG A 57 -12.61 -0.49 12.24
CA ARG A 57 -12.19 0.91 12.43
C ARG A 57 -10.99 1.24 11.52
N GLY A 58 -10.80 2.53 11.27
CA GLY A 58 -9.60 3.00 10.59
C GLY A 58 -8.34 2.65 11.38
N LYS A 59 -7.23 2.45 10.65
CA LYS A 59 -5.94 2.02 11.17
C LYS A 59 -4.92 3.15 11.07
N ASP A 60 -3.98 3.19 12.02
CA ASP A 60 -2.92 4.20 12.03
C ASP A 60 -1.81 3.90 11.02
N TYR A 61 -1.39 4.95 10.31
CA TYR A 61 -0.32 4.93 9.31
C TYR A 61 0.62 6.11 9.50
N VAL A 62 1.92 5.86 9.63
CA VAL A 62 2.92 6.93 9.72
C VAL A 62 2.98 7.70 8.39
N TYR A 63 2.67 9.00 8.41
CA TYR A 63 2.78 9.88 7.23
C TYR A 63 4.02 10.78 7.26
N ALA A 64 4.63 10.96 8.44
CA ALA A 64 5.85 11.72 8.63
C ALA A 64 6.73 11.09 9.73
N TRP A 65 7.93 10.65 9.35
CA TRP A 65 8.84 9.84 10.18
C TRP A 65 9.79 10.63 11.11
N GLY A 66 9.53 11.94 11.31
CA GLY A 66 10.41 12.81 12.09
C GLY A 66 11.84 12.95 11.52
N ARG A 67 12.75 13.58 12.27
CA ARG A 67 14.12 13.86 11.81
C ARG A 67 15.01 12.63 11.70
N LYS A 68 14.76 11.58 12.50
CA LYS A 68 15.62 10.38 12.58
C LYS A 68 15.36 9.35 11.48
N GLN A 69 14.18 9.37 10.85
CA GLN A 69 13.76 8.35 9.88
C GLN A 69 13.16 8.97 8.59
N GLY A 70 13.45 10.25 8.30
CA GLY A 70 12.81 11.04 7.24
C GLY A 70 12.87 10.48 5.81
N ASN A 71 13.72 9.48 5.53
CA ASN A 71 13.82 8.80 4.23
C ASN A 71 12.92 7.55 4.10
N ALA A 72 12.21 7.15 5.16
CA ALA A 72 11.30 6.00 5.10
C ALA A 72 10.01 6.34 4.32
N GLU A 73 9.46 5.34 3.59
CA GLU A 73 8.23 5.52 2.82
C GLU A 73 7.05 5.88 3.77
N PRO A 74 6.27 6.93 3.47
CA PRO A 74 5.05 7.23 4.21
C PRO A 74 4.05 6.08 4.08
N GLN A 75 3.73 5.45 5.21
CA GLN A 75 2.79 4.33 5.26
C GLN A 75 1.36 4.76 4.89
N SER A 76 1.03 6.05 4.99
CA SER A 76 -0.25 6.63 4.55
C SER A 76 -0.55 6.40 3.06
N LEU A 77 0.42 5.92 2.28
CA LEU A 77 0.27 5.55 0.88
C LEU A 77 -0.13 4.08 0.68
N TYR A 78 0.00 3.23 1.71
CA TYR A 78 -0.15 1.79 1.57
C TYR A 78 -1.56 1.35 1.11
N PRO A 79 -2.68 1.89 1.65
CA PRO A 79 -4.01 1.52 1.16
C PRO A 79 -4.16 1.78 -0.34
N ARG A 80 -3.85 3.00 -0.79
CA ARG A 80 -3.89 3.39 -2.21
C ARG A 80 -2.99 2.50 -3.06
N LYS A 81 -1.76 2.22 -2.59
CA LYS A 81 -0.76 1.39 -3.29
C LYS A 81 -1.26 -0.03 -3.51
N TYR A 82 -1.88 -0.66 -2.49
CA TYR A 82 -2.35 -2.03 -2.57
C TYR A 82 -3.56 -2.15 -3.49
N LEU A 83 -4.54 -1.25 -3.32
CA LEU A 83 -5.76 -1.21 -4.15
C LEU A 83 -5.43 -0.88 -5.62
N SER A 84 -4.49 0.02 -5.87
CA SER A 84 -4.00 0.31 -7.22
C SER A 84 -3.28 -0.88 -7.86
N ASN A 85 -2.47 -1.61 -7.10
CA ASN A 85 -1.78 -2.81 -7.59
C ASN A 85 -2.77 -3.93 -7.92
N TYR A 86 -3.72 -4.20 -7.02
CA TYR A 86 -4.79 -5.18 -7.24
C TYR A 86 -5.63 -4.86 -8.49
N CYS A 87 -6.09 -3.61 -8.62
CA CYS A 87 -6.80 -3.16 -9.82
C CYS A 87 -5.97 -3.38 -11.11
N SER A 88 -4.68 -3.07 -11.07
CA SER A 88 -3.76 -3.22 -12.21
C SER A 88 -3.52 -4.68 -12.58
N ASP A 89 -3.46 -5.58 -11.59
CA ASP A 89 -3.29 -7.02 -11.82
C ASP A 89 -4.53 -7.63 -12.47
N GLN A 90 -5.72 -7.18 -12.03
CA GLN A 90 -7.01 -7.43 -12.68
C GLN A 90 -7.21 -6.68 -14.02
N LYS A 91 -6.12 -6.14 -14.60
CA LYS A 91 -6.06 -5.43 -15.89
C LYS A 91 -6.98 -4.20 -15.97
N GLY A 92 -7.38 -3.66 -14.82
CA GLY A 92 -8.16 -2.45 -14.70
C GLY A 92 -7.32 -1.18 -14.60
N ASN A 93 -8.00 -0.04 -14.74
CA ASN A 93 -7.46 1.29 -14.53
C ASN A 93 -7.91 1.82 -13.16
N PHE A 94 -6.96 2.21 -12.30
CA PHE A 94 -7.22 2.77 -10.98
C PHE A 94 -7.04 4.29 -11.00
N SER A 95 -8.13 5.04 -10.83
CA SER A 95 -8.15 6.50 -10.92
C SER A 95 -8.81 7.14 -9.72
N LEU A 96 -8.45 8.40 -9.42
CA LEU A 96 -9.12 9.19 -8.39
C LEU A 96 -10.47 9.68 -8.94
N LEU A 97 -11.55 9.38 -8.24
CA LEU A 97 -12.92 9.78 -8.58
C LEU A 97 -13.33 11.06 -7.82
N PHE A 98 -13.08 11.12 -6.51
CA PHE A 98 -13.35 12.29 -5.69
C PHE A 98 -12.20 12.56 -4.71
N LYS A 99 -11.81 13.84 -4.57
CA LYS A 99 -10.83 14.26 -3.56
C LYS A 99 -11.46 14.23 -2.17
N SER A 100 -10.71 13.75 -1.17
CA SER A 100 -11.08 13.93 0.24
C SER A 100 -11.17 15.42 0.61
N ASN A 101 -12.10 15.70 1.51
CA ASN A 101 -12.33 16.98 2.19
C ASN A 101 -12.10 16.87 3.71
N PHE A 102 -11.52 15.76 4.18
CA PHE A 102 -11.24 15.47 5.59
C PHE A 102 -12.50 15.47 6.49
N SER A 103 -13.69 15.18 5.94
CA SER A 103 -14.97 15.30 6.65
C SER A 103 -15.17 14.34 7.83
N LEU A 104 -14.39 13.25 7.92
CA LEU A 104 -14.41 12.36 9.09
C LEU A 104 -13.47 12.83 10.22
N VAL A 105 -12.52 13.73 9.94
CA VAL A 105 -11.60 14.29 10.94
C VAL A 105 -12.31 15.38 11.74
N LYS A 106 -12.48 15.17 13.05
CA LYS A 106 -13.27 16.07 13.91
C LYS A 106 -12.55 17.36 14.32
N ASP A 107 -11.27 17.29 14.71
CA ASP A 107 -10.48 18.49 15.09
C ASP A 107 -10.07 19.31 13.85
N ALA A 108 -10.19 20.64 13.95
CA ALA A 108 -9.89 21.55 12.85
C ALA A 108 -8.39 21.72 12.57
N ARG A 109 -7.54 21.60 13.60
CA ARG A 109 -6.08 21.65 13.49
C ARG A 109 -5.56 20.37 12.85
N ASP A 110 -6.12 19.21 13.18
CA ASP A 110 -5.82 17.94 12.52
C ASP A 110 -6.15 18.02 11.03
N ARG A 111 -7.35 18.51 10.67
CA ARG A 111 -7.75 18.76 9.27
C ARG A 111 -6.73 19.65 8.55
N SER A 112 -6.38 20.80 9.13
CA SER A 112 -5.40 21.72 8.55
C SER A 112 -4.00 21.09 8.41
N THR A 113 -3.58 20.34 9.44
CA THR A 113 -2.29 19.65 9.48
C THR A 113 -2.20 18.62 8.38
N LEU A 114 -3.17 17.71 8.27
CA LEU A 114 -3.22 16.68 7.22
C LEU A 114 -3.35 17.29 5.82
N ALA A 115 -4.18 18.32 5.65
CA ALA A 115 -4.32 19.06 4.38
C ALA A 115 -3.02 19.74 3.92
N SER A 116 -2.11 20.08 4.83
CA SER A 116 -0.78 20.60 4.46
C SER A 116 0.13 19.53 3.81
N LYS A 117 -0.04 18.24 4.14
CA LYS A 117 0.93 17.18 3.80
C LYS A 117 0.65 16.52 2.46
N ALA A 118 1.62 16.59 1.54
CA ALA A 118 1.54 15.93 0.23
C ALA A 118 1.34 14.41 0.35
N ASN A 119 2.05 13.77 1.28
CA ASN A 119 2.01 12.32 1.51
C ASN A 119 0.65 11.79 2.01
N VAL A 120 -0.15 12.66 2.64
CA VAL A 120 -1.53 12.35 3.01
C VAL A 120 -2.46 12.65 1.84
N LYS A 121 -2.42 13.89 1.30
CA LYS A 121 -3.27 14.33 0.17
C LYS A 121 -3.24 13.40 -1.04
N GLN A 122 -2.10 12.78 -1.35
CA GLN A 122 -1.99 11.87 -2.49
C GLN A 122 -2.53 10.47 -2.21
N GLY A 123 -2.73 10.07 -0.95
CA GLY A 123 -3.20 8.74 -0.55
C GLY A 123 -4.71 8.62 -0.33
N ILE A 124 -5.42 9.75 -0.20
CA ILE A 124 -6.81 9.82 0.28
C ILE A 124 -7.82 10.28 -0.78
N GLY A 125 -9.08 9.96 -0.55
CA GLY A 125 -10.23 10.23 -1.43
C GLY A 125 -10.91 8.94 -1.89
N ALA A 126 -11.93 9.08 -2.73
CA ALA A 126 -12.52 7.95 -3.44
C ALA A 126 -11.74 7.66 -4.72
N TYR A 127 -11.35 6.40 -4.87
CA TYR A 127 -10.74 5.87 -6.07
C TYR A 127 -11.67 4.86 -6.72
N GLN A 128 -11.64 4.80 -8.05
CA GLN A 128 -12.40 3.84 -8.84
C GLN A 128 -11.43 2.92 -9.58
N CYS A 129 -11.69 1.61 -9.53
CA CYS A 129 -11.16 0.66 -10.49
C CYS A 129 -12.18 0.42 -11.62
N VAL A 130 -11.72 0.43 -12.87
CA VAL A 130 -12.51 0.02 -14.04
C VAL A 130 -11.77 -1.09 -14.78
N GLN A 131 -12.35 -2.30 -14.80
CA GLN A 131 -11.82 -3.48 -15.49
C GLN A 131 -12.30 -3.51 -16.96
N LYS A 132 -11.62 -4.30 -17.79
CA LYS A 132 -11.90 -4.37 -19.24
C LYS A 132 -13.23 -5.04 -19.59
N ASP A 133 -13.75 -5.87 -18.70
CA ASP A 133 -15.06 -6.53 -18.81
C ASP A 133 -16.23 -5.65 -18.32
N GLY A 134 -15.96 -4.37 -18.02
CA GLY A 134 -16.96 -3.42 -17.52
C GLY A 134 -17.19 -3.50 -16.02
N LYS A 135 -16.62 -4.48 -15.29
CA LYS A 135 -16.68 -4.50 -13.83
C LYS A 135 -15.98 -3.27 -13.27
N ARG A 136 -16.56 -2.72 -12.20
CA ARG A 136 -16.02 -1.57 -11.48
C ARG A 136 -16.30 -1.68 -10.00
N TRP A 137 -15.41 -1.12 -9.21
CA TRP A 137 -15.61 -0.92 -7.77
C TRP A 137 -15.03 0.44 -7.38
N ILE A 138 -15.60 1.03 -6.33
CA ILE A 138 -15.16 2.30 -5.75
C ILE A 138 -14.74 2.02 -4.32
N VAL A 139 -13.59 2.57 -3.93
CA VAL A 139 -13.04 2.48 -2.58
C VAL A 139 -12.77 3.88 -2.06
N SER A 140 -13.19 4.13 -0.83
CA SER A 140 -12.93 5.35 -0.07
C SER A 140 -11.73 5.11 0.82
N ILE A 141 -10.76 6.03 0.82
CA ILE A 141 -9.63 6.05 1.75
C ILE A 141 -9.68 7.41 2.44
N GLU A 142 -10.24 7.48 3.65
CA GLU A 142 -10.50 8.75 4.34
C GLU A 142 -9.78 8.83 5.69
N PRO A 143 -9.19 9.99 6.02
CA PRO A 143 -8.60 10.22 7.34
C PRO A 143 -9.70 10.45 8.38
N VAL A 144 -9.51 9.87 9.58
CA VAL A 144 -10.42 9.94 10.72
C VAL A 144 -9.82 10.77 11.88
N SER A 145 -8.50 10.71 12.05
CA SER A 145 -7.75 11.41 13.10
C SER A 145 -6.29 11.60 12.72
N GLU A 146 -5.61 12.54 13.40
CA GLU A 146 -4.17 12.76 13.34
C GLU A 146 -3.58 12.60 14.74
N SER A 147 -2.38 12.02 14.86
CA SER A 147 -1.80 11.70 16.17
C SER A 147 -0.27 11.72 16.17
N ALA A 148 0.31 11.86 17.37
CA ALA A 148 1.71 11.48 17.58
C ALA A 148 1.81 9.96 17.58
N SER A 149 2.83 9.41 16.91
CA SER A 149 3.07 7.97 16.95
C SER A 149 3.45 7.52 18.35
N ALA A 150 2.72 6.54 18.88
CA ALA A 150 3.09 5.87 20.13
C ALA A 150 4.30 4.93 19.94
N GLN A 151 4.49 4.40 18.73
CA GLN A 151 5.54 3.43 18.41
C GLN A 151 6.87 4.09 17.99
N TYR A 152 6.80 5.25 17.33
CA TYR A 152 7.96 5.89 16.70
C TYR A 152 8.16 7.32 17.20
N ALA A 153 9.11 7.50 18.12
CA ALA A 153 9.37 8.79 18.76
C ALA A 153 9.63 9.93 17.74
N GLY A 154 8.73 10.92 17.74
CA GLY A 154 8.78 12.07 16.85
C GLY A 154 8.17 11.87 15.46
N ALA A 155 7.56 10.71 15.19
CA ALA A 155 6.74 10.49 14.00
C ALA A 155 5.29 10.94 14.22
N ARG A 156 4.56 11.15 13.12
CA ARG A 156 3.13 11.50 13.10
C ARG A 156 2.35 10.49 12.26
N GLU A 157 1.19 10.12 12.79
CA GLU A 157 0.30 9.10 12.25
C GLU A 157 -1.03 9.72 11.82
N VAL A 158 -1.62 9.10 10.81
CA VAL A 158 -2.98 9.40 10.36
C VAL A 158 -3.79 8.10 10.42
N THR A 159 -4.91 8.15 11.12
CA THR A 159 -5.86 7.03 11.15
C THR A 159 -6.64 7.05 9.83
N LEU A 160 -6.42 6.08 8.95
CA LEU A 160 -7.14 5.96 7.67
C LEU A 160 -8.20 4.86 7.76
N LYS A 161 -9.43 5.16 7.34
CA LYS A 161 -10.46 4.14 7.10
C LYS A 161 -10.56 3.84 5.61
N THR A 162 -10.56 2.57 5.26
CA THR A 162 -10.64 2.07 3.88
C THR A 162 -11.91 1.26 3.69
N ASP A 163 -12.90 1.79 2.97
CA ASP A 163 -14.21 1.14 2.77
C ASP A 163 -14.56 1.05 1.27
N LEU A 164 -15.20 -0.05 0.84
CA LEU A 164 -15.89 -0.07 -0.45
C LEU A 164 -17.18 0.75 -0.38
N MET A 165 -17.49 1.48 -1.47
CA MET A 165 -18.69 2.32 -1.55
C MET A 165 -19.46 2.10 -2.85
N GLY A 166 -20.79 2.32 -2.78
CA GLY A 166 -21.63 2.45 -3.96
C GLY A 166 -21.35 3.74 -4.74
N ALA A 167 -21.64 3.76 -6.05
CA ALA A 167 -21.42 4.95 -6.88
C ALA A 167 -22.28 6.16 -6.46
N GLU A 168 -23.49 5.91 -5.96
CA GLU A 168 -24.38 6.95 -5.42
C GLU A 168 -23.97 7.40 -4.03
N GLU A 169 -23.56 6.43 -3.20
CA GLU A 169 -23.04 6.66 -1.85
C GLU A 169 -21.80 7.57 -1.88
N ALA A 170 -20.83 7.26 -2.74
CA ALA A 170 -19.66 8.10 -2.97
C ALA A 170 -20.07 9.50 -3.47
N ARG A 171 -20.98 9.61 -4.46
CA ARG A 171 -21.48 10.93 -4.90
C ARG A 171 -22.09 11.73 -3.76
N LYS A 172 -22.93 11.10 -2.92
CA LYS A 172 -23.58 11.74 -1.76
C LYS A 172 -22.54 12.22 -0.74
N PHE A 173 -21.60 11.34 -0.35
CA PHE A 173 -20.56 11.65 0.62
C PHE A 173 -19.66 12.81 0.17
N TYR A 174 -19.12 12.74 -1.06
CA TYR A 174 -18.15 13.74 -1.53
C TYR A 174 -18.78 15.04 -2.01
N ARG A 175 -20.02 15.04 -2.55
CA ARG A 175 -20.70 16.28 -2.99
C ARG A 175 -21.35 17.06 -1.85
N ASN A 176 -21.99 16.38 -0.88
CA ASN A 176 -22.58 17.08 0.25
C ASN A 176 -21.51 17.81 1.07
N ASN A 177 -20.31 17.24 1.12
CA ASN A 177 -19.18 17.74 1.89
C ASN A 177 -18.23 18.64 1.05
N SER A 178 -18.55 18.95 -0.21
CA SER A 178 -17.80 19.93 -1.04
C SER A 178 -18.36 21.35 -0.99
N ASN A 179 -19.53 21.57 -0.38
CA ASN A 179 -20.26 22.85 -0.42
C ASN A 179 -19.78 23.92 0.59
N THR A 180 -18.64 23.72 1.25
CA THR A 180 -18.03 24.73 2.15
C THR A 180 -16.92 25.56 1.51
N ALA A 181 -16.69 25.43 0.19
CA ALA A 181 -15.61 26.11 -0.51
C ALA A 181 -15.95 26.64 -1.93
N ALA A 182 -17.19 27.08 -2.19
CA ALA A 182 -17.51 27.98 -3.31
C ALA A 182 -18.91 28.63 -3.19
N ASN A 183 -18.98 29.93 -3.50
CA ASN A 183 -20.15 30.81 -3.71
C ASN A 183 -20.83 31.48 -2.50
N ASN A 184 -20.28 32.65 -2.15
CA ASN A 184 -21.12 33.82 -1.91
C ASN A 184 -21.72 34.31 -3.24
N SER A 185 -22.95 33.91 -3.56
CA SER A 185 -23.87 34.68 -4.41
C SER A 185 -25.29 34.08 -4.45
N SER A 186 -26.16 34.66 -3.62
CA SER A 186 -27.57 34.95 -3.94
C SER A 186 -28.40 33.93 -4.74
N LYS A 187 -29.25 33.17 -4.03
CA LYS A 187 -30.70 33.43 -4.13
C LYS A 187 -31.48 32.94 -2.90
N LYS A 188 -32.60 33.62 -2.69
CA LYS A 188 -33.35 33.72 -1.43
C LYS A 188 -34.70 33.04 -1.60
N SER A 189 -34.99 32.05 -0.76
CA SER A 189 -36.35 31.57 -0.47
C SER A 189 -36.38 31.06 0.97
N ALA A 190 -37.36 31.55 1.74
CA ALA A 190 -37.46 31.35 3.18
C ALA A 190 -38.61 30.34 3.51
N PRO A 191 -39.10 30.19 4.76
CA PRO A 191 -39.20 28.88 5.43
C PRO A 191 -40.59 28.20 5.26
N VAL A 192 -40.98 27.12 5.96
CA VAL A 192 -41.62 27.03 7.31
C VAL A 192 -42.26 25.60 7.38
N PRO A 193 -42.58 24.92 8.52
CA PRO A 193 -42.05 24.88 9.89
C PRO A 193 -41.66 23.46 10.43
N ALA A 194 -41.19 23.47 11.67
CA ALA A 194 -40.82 22.39 12.59
C ALA A 194 -41.81 21.23 12.90
N LYS A 195 -41.25 20.14 13.46
CA LYS A 195 -41.71 19.57 14.76
C LYS A 195 -40.58 18.80 15.49
N SER A 196 -40.80 18.52 16.79
CA SER A 196 -39.76 18.32 17.83
C SER A 196 -40.01 17.11 18.75
N ALA A 197 -38.94 16.46 19.24
CA ALA A 197 -38.79 15.69 20.52
C ALA A 197 -37.46 14.85 20.42
N ALA A 198 -36.54 14.72 21.39
CA ALA A 198 -36.61 14.37 22.83
C ALA A 198 -36.96 12.87 23.04
N SER A 199 -36.24 12.00 23.81
CA SER A 199 -35.09 12.13 24.74
C SER A 199 -34.43 10.75 25.08
N ALA A 200 -33.28 10.77 25.80
CA ALA A 200 -32.73 9.74 26.73
C ALA A 200 -32.27 8.34 26.19
N LYS A 201 -31.57 7.46 26.95
CA LYS A 201 -30.37 7.45 27.85
C LYS A 201 -30.24 6.00 28.46
N ALA A 202 -29.05 5.59 28.95
CA ALA A 202 -28.68 4.29 29.60
C ALA A 202 -28.59 3.05 28.67
N ALA A 203 -27.64 2.09 28.72
CA ALA A 203 -26.69 1.53 29.73
C ALA A 203 -27.36 0.49 30.69
N VAL A 204 -26.83 -0.69 31.08
CA VAL A 204 -25.45 -1.20 31.40
C VAL A 204 -25.40 -2.79 31.44
N LYS A 205 -24.22 -3.43 31.27
CA LYS A 205 -23.77 -4.84 31.64
C LYS A 205 -24.34 -6.08 30.89
N GLU A 206 -23.64 -7.20 30.59
CA GLU A 206 -22.42 -7.96 31.04
C GLU A 206 -22.77 -9.25 31.81
N VAL A 207 -22.34 -10.43 31.31
CA VAL A 207 -21.88 -11.67 32.04
C VAL A 207 -20.99 -12.51 31.09
N GLU A 208 -20.09 -13.32 31.66
CA GLU A 208 -18.91 -14.03 31.12
C GLU A 208 -19.04 -15.58 31.24
N GLU A 209 -18.42 -16.40 30.36
CA GLU A 209 -17.60 -17.60 30.75
C GLU A 209 -16.89 -18.38 29.60
N LYS A 210 -15.57 -18.19 29.49
CA LYS A 210 -14.44 -19.16 29.66
C LYS A 210 -14.39 -20.60 29.05
N LYS A 211 -13.21 -20.89 28.43
CA LYS A 211 -12.44 -22.16 28.17
C LYS A 211 -12.06 -22.31 26.68
N GLU A 212 -10.93 -22.87 26.24
CA GLU A 212 -9.70 -23.44 26.85
C GLU A 212 -8.55 -23.40 25.79
N ALA A 213 -7.28 -23.61 26.15
CA ALA A 213 -6.13 -23.66 25.22
C ALA A 213 -5.23 -24.88 25.49
N PRO A 214 -4.52 -25.42 24.47
CA PRO A 214 -3.06 -25.24 24.35
C PRO A 214 -2.66 -24.96 22.86
N ALA A 215 -1.40 -24.93 22.37
CA ALA A 215 -0.06 -25.25 22.91
C ALA A 215 1.02 -24.29 22.31
N ALA A 216 2.31 -24.65 22.32
CA ALA A 216 3.41 -23.85 21.76
C ALA A 216 4.57 -24.69 21.17
N GLU A 217 5.30 -24.17 20.15
CA GLU A 217 6.72 -24.43 19.79
C GLU A 217 7.14 -23.67 18.49
N PRO A 218 8.41 -23.59 18.02
CA PRO A 218 9.48 -22.73 18.54
C PRO A 218 10.08 -21.76 17.48
N ALA A 219 11.01 -20.87 17.89
CA ALA A 219 11.50 -19.74 17.09
C ALA A 219 12.53 -20.06 15.98
N ARG A 220 12.59 -19.23 14.92
CA ARG A 220 13.68 -19.19 13.92
C ARG A 220 14.10 -17.75 13.53
N ALA A 221 15.34 -17.61 13.06
CA ALA A 221 16.14 -16.39 13.08
C ALA A 221 15.73 -15.23 12.14
N ALA A 222 16.14 -14.01 12.51
CA ALA A 222 15.88 -12.77 11.79
C ALA A 222 16.67 -12.65 10.46
N THR A 223 16.06 -12.03 9.45
CA THR A 223 16.68 -11.81 8.13
C THR A 223 16.85 -10.33 7.80
N VAL A 224 18.05 -9.97 7.31
CA VAL A 224 18.42 -8.60 6.90
C VAL A 224 17.60 -8.17 5.67
N SER A 225 17.06 -6.95 5.69
CA SER A 225 16.26 -6.40 4.59
C SER A 225 17.15 -5.77 3.49
N LEU A 226 17.11 -6.35 2.28
CA LEU A 226 17.81 -5.83 1.10
C LEU A 226 17.25 -4.48 0.63
N THR A 227 18.14 -3.55 0.28
CA THR A 227 17.81 -2.22 -0.27
C THR A 227 17.16 -2.29 -1.66
N PRO A 228 16.43 -1.27 -2.13
CA PRO A 228 15.83 -1.26 -3.47
C PRO A 228 16.83 -1.49 -4.61
N GLN A 229 18.07 -0.99 -4.48
CA GLN A 229 19.16 -1.20 -5.43
C GLN A 229 19.65 -2.65 -5.41
N GLN A 230 19.76 -3.26 -4.23
CA GLN A 230 20.05 -4.70 -4.11
C GLN A 230 18.91 -5.57 -4.67
N GLN A 231 17.65 -5.14 -4.53
CA GLN A 231 16.49 -5.81 -5.13
C GLN A 231 16.50 -5.72 -6.66
N GLN A 232 16.77 -4.53 -7.23
CA GLN A 232 16.95 -4.36 -8.68
C GLN A 232 18.07 -5.26 -9.21
N MET A 233 19.22 -5.27 -8.54
CA MET A 233 20.36 -6.11 -8.89
C MET A 233 20.02 -7.60 -8.80
N LYS A 234 19.30 -8.03 -7.76
CA LYS A 234 18.83 -9.42 -7.62
C LYS A 234 17.95 -9.83 -8.81
N PHE A 235 16.91 -9.04 -9.13
CA PHE A 235 16.03 -9.33 -10.26
C PHE A 235 16.78 -9.38 -11.59
N TYR A 236 17.76 -8.50 -11.80
CA TYR A 236 18.61 -8.49 -12.98
C TYR A 236 19.49 -9.75 -13.08
N VAL A 237 20.16 -10.15 -11.99
CA VAL A 237 21.03 -11.34 -11.95
C VAL A 237 20.22 -12.61 -12.16
N ASP A 238 19.09 -12.76 -11.46
CA ASP A 238 18.19 -13.91 -11.63
C ASP A 238 17.66 -13.99 -13.07
N ALA A 239 17.22 -12.87 -13.65
CA ALA A 239 16.77 -12.81 -15.04
C ALA A 239 17.87 -13.20 -16.04
N ARG A 240 19.09 -12.65 -15.88
CA ARG A 240 20.21 -12.92 -16.77
C ARG A 240 20.67 -14.38 -16.72
N ARG A 241 20.73 -14.97 -15.52
CA ARG A 241 21.07 -16.40 -15.32
C ARG A 241 20.05 -17.31 -16.00
N ASP A 242 18.76 -17.05 -15.78
CA ASP A 242 17.70 -17.95 -16.22
C ASP A 242 17.46 -17.82 -17.74
N ILE A 243 17.49 -16.60 -18.31
CA ILE A 243 17.47 -16.37 -19.77
C ILE A 243 18.66 -17.06 -20.44
N ASN A 244 19.89 -16.89 -19.94
CA ASN A 244 21.08 -17.46 -20.56
C ASN A 244 21.15 -18.99 -20.43
N SER A 245 20.49 -19.59 -19.42
CA SER A 245 20.43 -21.05 -19.24
C SER A 245 19.20 -21.71 -19.86
N GLY A 246 18.35 -20.96 -20.57
CA GLY A 246 17.15 -21.48 -21.23
C GLY A 246 16.02 -21.92 -20.29
N ARG A 247 16.16 -21.70 -18.97
CA ARG A 247 15.22 -22.19 -17.95
C ARG A 247 14.30 -21.10 -17.44
N ASN A 248 13.11 -21.48 -16.99
CA ASN A 248 12.14 -20.58 -16.34
C ASN A 248 11.86 -19.28 -17.15
N LEU A 249 11.93 -19.34 -18.49
CA LEU A 249 12.02 -18.15 -19.35
C LEU A 249 10.94 -17.09 -19.07
N ASN A 250 9.70 -17.50 -18.80
CA ASN A 250 8.62 -16.58 -18.39
C ASN A 250 8.94 -15.82 -17.09
N ASN A 251 9.45 -16.50 -16.05
CA ASN A 251 9.83 -15.88 -14.79
C ASN A 251 11.10 -15.03 -14.94
N ALA A 252 12.04 -15.48 -15.75
CA ALA A 252 13.25 -14.73 -16.09
C ALA A 252 12.90 -13.40 -16.79
N CYS A 253 11.95 -13.42 -17.72
CA CYS A 253 11.42 -12.21 -18.38
C CYS A 253 10.58 -11.32 -17.46
N ASN A 254 9.75 -11.89 -16.59
CA ASN A 254 9.07 -11.13 -15.54
C ASN A 254 10.10 -10.41 -14.61
N ASN A 255 11.22 -11.07 -14.30
CA ASN A 255 12.31 -10.49 -13.49
C ASN A 255 13.10 -9.43 -14.26
N ALA A 256 13.37 -9.60 -15.55
CA ALA A 256 13.97 -8.57 -16.40
C ALA A 256 13.10 -7.29 -16.42
N GLN A 257 11.78 -7.45 -16.58
CA GLN A 257 10.83 -6.34 -16.55
C GLN A 257 10.80 -5.65 -15.18
N ARG A 258 10.84 -6.41 -14.08
CA ARG A 258 10.94 -5.85 -12.72
C ARG A 258 12.22 -5.02 -12.57
N ALA A 259 13.38 -5.57 -12.92
CA ALA A 259 14.67 -4.88 -12.80
C ALA A 259 14.75 -3.59 -13.66
N TYR A 260 14.13 -3.60 -14.85
CA TYR A 260 13.99 -2.41 -15.69
C TYR A 260 13.07 -1.37 -15.05
N ASN A 261 11.90 -1.77 -14.55
CA ASN A 261 10.93 -0.87 -13.92
C ASN A 261 11.46 -0.26 -12.61
N TYR A 262 12.19 -1.02 -11.79
CA TYR A 262 12.83 -0.52 -10.56
C TYR A 262 13.80 0.63 -10.87
N GLY A 263 14.61 0.51 -11.93
CA GLY A 263 15.55 1.58 -12.30
C GLY A 263 14.83 2.87 -12.71
N LYS A 264 13.69 2.74 -13.39
CA LYS A 264 12.82 3.86 -13.77
C LYS A 264 12.24 4.60 -12.56
N LEU A 265 11.79 3.87 -11.55
CA LEU A 265 11.11 4.42 -10.37
C LEU A 265 12.05 5.07 -9.34
N GLN A 266 13.37 4.89 -9.48
CA GLN A 266 14.36 5.38 -8.51
C GLN A 266 15.30 6.46 -9.10
N GLY A 267 15.03 6.95 -10.31
CA GLY A 267 15.91 7.90 -11.01
C GLY A 267 17.27 7.30 -11.40
N THR A 268 17.47 5.99 -11.26
CA THR A 268 18.72 5.27 -11.56
C THR A 268 18.80 4.87 -13.03
N GLU A 269 18.13 5.60 -13.93
CA GLU A 269 18.00 5.27 -15.35
C GLU A 269 19.36 5.30 -16.09
N GLY A 270 20.37 6.00 -15.57
CA GLY A 270 21.75 5.94 -16.08
C GLY A 270 22.55 4.71 -15.65
N THR A 271 22.04 3.85 -14.76
CA THR A 271 22.81 2.71 -14.24
C THR A 271 22.91 1.56 -15.23
N ARG A 272 24.05 0.87 -15.23
CA ARG A 272 24.27 -0.34 -16.04
C ARG A 272 23.22 -1.42 -15.79
N VAL A 273 22.74 -1.57 -14.55
CA VAL A 273 21.69 -2.55 -14.22
C VAL A 273 20.39 -2.23 -14.92
N TYR A 274 19.97 -0.95 -14.99
CA TYR A 274 18.78 -0.54 -15.73
C TYR A 274 18.92 -0.78 -17.24
N THR A 275 20.02 -0.33 -17.86
CA THR A 275 20.19 -0.42 -19.32
C THR A 275 20.29 -1.86 -19.80
N GLU A 276 21.03 -2.71 -19.08
CA GLU A 276 21.15 -4.14 -19.36
C GLU A 276 19.82 -4.88 -19.09
N SER A 277 19.05 -4.49 -18.06
CA SER A 277 17.71 -5.05 -17.82
C SER A 277 16.75 -4.72 -18.97
N GLY A 278 16.83 -3.51 -19.53
CA GLY A 278 16.07 -3.13 -20.72
C GLY A 278 16.43 -3.94 -21.96
N MET A 279 17.71 -4.32 -22.13
CA MET A 279 18.12 -5.26 -23.18
C MET A 279 17.53 -6.66 -22.99
N LEU A 280 17.44 -7.15 -21.75
CA LEU A 280 16.79 -8.42 -21.44
C LEU A 280 15.27 -8.36 -21.72
N VAL A 281 14.60 -7.26 -21.34
CA VAL A 281 13.18 -7.00 -21.68
C VAL A 281 12.96 -7.02 -23.19
N ALA A 282 13.81 -6.36 -23.97
CA ALA A 282 13.72 -6.38 -25.42
C ALA A 282 13.84 -7.80 -25.99
N ARG A 283 14.84 -8.58 -25.54
CA ARG A 283 15.00 -10.00 -25.94
C ARG A 283 13.79 -10.85 -25.57
N CYS A 284 13.22 -10.64 -24.38
CA CYS A 284 12.02 -11.33 -23.95
C CYS A 284 10.81 -11.04 -24.84
N LEU A 285 10.66 -9.79 -25.29
CA LEU A 285 9.57 -9.37 -26.18
C LEU A 285 9.78 -9.79 -27.64
N THR A 286 11.01 -10.08 -28.09
CA THR A 286 11.30 -10.49 -29.48
C THR A 286 11.55 -11.98 -29.68
N SER A 287 12.11 -12.66 -28.68
CA SER A 287 12.78 -13.96 -28.87
C SER A 287 12.28 -15.05 -27.92
N ILE A 288 11.42 -14.72 -26.95
CA ILE A 288 10.83 -15.69 -26.01
C ILE A 288 9.31 -15.70 -26.25
N SER A 289 8.85 -16.63 -27.08
CA SER A 289 7.45 -16.71 -27.55
C SER A 289 6.44 -16.78 -26.41
N THR A 290 6.72 -17.55 -25.37
CA THR A 290 5.85 -17.71 -24.18
C THR A 290 5.66 -16.41 -23.38
N TYR A 291 6.59 -15.46 -23.51
CA TYR A 291 6.48 -14.14 -22.91
C TYR A 291 5.90 -13.12 -23.89
N SER A 292 6.31 -13.15 -25.16
CA SER A 292 5.91 -12.15 -26.17
C SER A 292 4.43 -12.25 -26.57
N THR A 293 3.85 -13.45 -26.64
CA THR A 293 2.41 -13.66 -26.97
C THR A 293 1.45 -13.00 -25.97
N ARG A 294 1.91 -12.71 -24.76
CA ARG A 294 1.17 -11.95 -23.73
C ARG A 294 0.95 -10.48 -24.10
N PHE A 295 1.62 -9.99 -25.15
CA PHE A 295 1.59 -8.60 -25.58
C PHE A 295 1.19 -8.50 -27.07
N PRO A 296 0.01 -7.96 -27.42
CA PRO A 296 -0.45 -7.88 -28.81
C PRO A 296 0.41 -6.98 -29.73
N ASN A 297 1.40 -6.27 -29.17
CA ASN A 297 2.42 -5.56 -29.94
C ASN A 297 3.80 -5.69 -29.25
N ALA A 298 4.26 -6.94 -29.05
CA ALA A 298 5.55 -7.22 -28.42
C ALA A 298 6.73 -6.58 -29.18
N LYS A 299 6.78 -6.72 -30.52
CA LYS A 299 7.83 -6.12 -31.38
C LYS A 299 7.89 -4.59 -31.21
N GLY A 300 6.75 -3.89 -31.22
CA GLY A 300 6.70 -2.45 -31.03
C GLY A 300 7.05 -2.01 -29.59
N GLN A 301 6.73 -2.80 -28.57
CA GLN A 301 7.18 -2.53 -27.20
C GLN A 301 8.70 -2.69 -27.06
N ALA A 302 9.28 -3.76 -27.64
CA ALA A 302 10.73 -3.93 -27.71
C ALA A 302 11.42 -2.77 -28.43
N GLN A 303 10.88 -2.33 -29.57
CA GLN A 303 11.40 -1.16 -30.29
C GLN A 303 11.39 0.11 -29.42
N ARG A 304 10.33 0.39 -28.65
CA ARG A 304 10.29 1.55 -27.73
C ARG A 304 11.36 1.47 -26.64
N VAL A 305 11.52 0.30 -26.01
CA VAL A 305 12.56 0.09 -24.98
C VAL A 305 13.95 0.31 -25.58
N LEU A 306 14.24 -0.32 -26.73
CA LEU A 306 15.53 -0.17 -27.39
C LEU A 306 15.76 1.26 -27.92
N GLN A 307 14.73 1.98 -28.38
CA GLN A 307 14.84 3.38 -28.79
C GLN A 307 15.20 4.29 -27.62
N ASN A 308 14.59 4.08 -26.45
CA ASN A 308 14.96 4.78 -25.22
C ASN A 308 16.43 4.51 -24.85
N LEU A 309 16.85 3.23 -24.81
CA LEU A 309 18.23 2.83 -24.54
C LEU A 309 19.24 3.39 -25.55
N SER A 310 18.88 3.42 -26.83
CA SER A 310 19.73 3.93 -27.91
C SER A 310 19.87 5.46 -27.89
N LYS A 311 18.79 6.20 -27.62
CA LYS A 311 18.76 7.67 -27.70
C LYS A 311 19.25 8.31 -26.40
N ASN A 312 18.74 7.86 -25.26
CA ASN A 312 18.96 8.51 -23.97
C ASN A 312 20.19 7.97 -23.22
N TYR A 313 20.64 6.74 -23.55
CA TYR A 313 21.77 6.07 -22.88
C TYR A 313 22.86 5.58 -23.85
N ASN A 314 22.80 6.01 -25.11
CA ASN A 314 23.77 5.70 -26.18
C ASN A 314 24.08 4.18 -26.34
N HIS A 315 23.17 3.29 -25.92
CA HIS A 315 23.51 1.89 -25.68
C HIS A 315 23.80 1.12 -26.98
N ALA A 316 25.06 0.72 -27.19
CA ALA A 316 25.52 0.10 -28.43
C ALA A 316 24.78 -1.22 -28.78
N GLY A 317 24.47 -2.04 -27.77
CA GLY A 317 23.65 -3.24 -27.97
C GLY A 317 22.22 -2.93 -28.41
N ALA A 318 21.66 -1.79 -27.98
CA ALA A 318 20.31 -1.40 -28.35
C ALA A 318 20.23 -0.89 -29.80
N LYS A 319 21.24 -0.13 -30.24
CA LYS A 319 21.43 0.28 -31.64
C LYS A 319 21.46 -0.93 -32.58
N ARG A 320 22.31 -1.92 -32.25
CA ARG A 320 22.47 -3.15 -33.04
C ARG A 320 21.16 -3.97 -33.13
N MET A 321 20.48 -4.13 -32.00
CA MET A 321 19.22 -4.86 -31.96
C MET A 321 18.11 -4.11 -32.73
N LEU A 322 18.05 -2.77 -32.67
CA LEU A 322 17.12 -1.99 -33.49
C LEU A 322 17.37 -2.14 -34.99
N SER A 323 18.63 -2.14 -35.45
CA SER A 323 18.94 -2.35 -36.86
C SER A 323 18.56 -3.75 -37.35
N GLN A 324 18.58 -4.76 -36.47
CA GLN A 324 18.15 -6.14 -36.76
C GLN A 324 16.62 -6.33 -36.70
N MET A 325 15.86 -5.31 -36.30
CA MET A 325 14.40 -5.38 -36.13
C MET A 325 13.62 -4.56 -37.17
N LYS A 326 14.32 -3.85 -38.05
CA LYS A 326 13.74 -3.25 -39.26
C LYS A 326 13.43 -4.37 -40.24
#